data_AF-A0A1E7FSE1-F1
#
_entry.id   AF-A0A1E7FSE1-F1
#
_cell.length_a   1.000
_cell.length_b   1.000
_cell.length_c   1.000
_cell.angle_alpha   90.00
_cell.angle_beta   90.00
_cell.angle_gamma   90.00
#
_symmetry.space_group_name_H-M   'P 1'
#
loop_
_entity.id
_entity.type
_entity.pdbx_description
1 polymer ?
#
loop_
_entity_poly.entity_id
_entity_poly.type
_entity_poly.pdbx_seq_one_letter_code
_entity_poly.pdbx_strand_id
1 'polypeptide(L)'
;MHSSYFFSKIVAVIHSWARSSEKHRARRAYQLLNVLTQRYNDARNNYDIRKTKKNKKLINILKPNVKTFTSVLNACARPIDESEKDNAFAVAQLTMAELSVGTYGNPNFLSFAAYLAVCGTTLDAGSVRDAEVKKTFEHCIKAGQVGQIVLEKLHVAASPALLHQLIGAYLNDRGTVQIPPHWNASTKGERTGGNYSVQADEEGVSKISKLAQLRLQDVQKFGGKSGIISSFDSSSTVVGDGEDEILWSNDEFSSWGATKII
;
A
#
# COMPACT_ATOMS: atom_id res chain seq x y z
N MET A 1 9.37 -28.23 -7.91
CA MET A 1 8.92 -27.08 -8.73
C MET A 1 7.83 -26.22 -8.07
N HIS A 2 7.10 -26.68 -7.04
CA HIS A 2 5.93 -25.95 -6.51
C HIS A 2 6.25 -24.65 -5.74
N SER A 3 7.43 -24.52 -5.13
CA SER A 3 7.69 -23.42 -4.18
C SER A 3 8.02 -22.06 -4.84
N SER A 4 8.65 -22.05 -6.02
CA SER A 4 8.94 -20.80 -6.75
C SER A 4 7.69 -20.19 -7.38
N TYR A 5 6.74 -21.02 -7.81
CA TYR A 5 5.44 -20.57 -8.31
C TYR A 5 4.59 -19.98 -7.18
N PHE A 6 4.71 -20.51 -5.96
CA PHE A 6 3.90 -20.09 -4.82
C PHE A 6 4.28 -18.71 -4.27
N PHE A 7 5.57 -18.32 -4.27
CA PHE A 7 5.99 -16.99 -3.82
C PHE A 7 5.55 -15.86 -4.76
N SER A 8 5.73 -16.08 -6.08
CA SER A 8 5.22 -15.15 -7.09
C SER A 8 3.71 -14.97 -6.92
N LYS A 9 2.99 -16.07 -6.60
CA LYS A 9 1.57 -16.02 -6.26
C LYS A 9 1.29 -15.22 -4.98
N ILE A 10 1.98 -15.41 -3.84
CA ILE A 10 1.66 -14.64 -2.61
C ILE A 10 1.89 -13.13 -2.80
N VAL A 11 3.03 -12.72 -3.35
CA VAL A 11 3.30 -11.28 -3.55
C VAL A 11 2.33 -10.70 -4.60
N ALA A 12 2.02 -11.44 -5.66
CA ALA A 12 1.01 -11.04 -6.63
C ALA A 12 -0.39 -10.99 -6.01
N VAL A 13 -0.71 -11.88 -5.08
CA VAL A 13 -2.00 -11.92 -4.37
C VAL A 13 -2.10 -10.74 -3.39
N ILE A 14 -1.04 -10.41 -2.65
CA ILE A 14 -1.01 -9.18 -1.84
C ILE A 14 -1.20 -7.95 -2.73
N HIS A 15 -0.58 -7.94 -3.91
CA HIS A 15 -0.74 -6.86 -4.87
C HIS A 15 -2.16 -6.80 -5.47
N SER A 16 -2.81 -7.95 -5.69
CA SER A 16 -4.21 -8.00 -6.14
C SER A 16 -5.16 -7.54 -5.03
N TRP A 17 -4.92 -7.90 -3.77
CA TRP A 17 -5.69 -7.39 -2.63
C TRP A 17 -5.59 -5.88 -2.50
N ALA A 18 -4.40 -5.30 -2.71
CA ALA A 18 -4.22 -3.85 -2.73
C ALA A 18 -5.06 -3.13 -3.81
N ARG A 19 -5.49 -3.86 -4.85
CA ARG A 19 -6.37 -3.35 -5.92
C ARG A 19 -7.81 -3.84 -5.84
N SER A 20 -8.10 -4.83 -5.01
CA SER A 20 -9.42 -5.46 -4.89
C SER A 20 -10.41 -4.56 -4.17
N SER A 21 -11.69 -4.64 -4.50
CA SER A 21 -12.81 -3.95 -3.83
C SER A 21 -13.44 -4.78 -2.70
N GLU A 22 -12.70 -5.75 -2.19
CA GLU A 22 -13.17 -6.72 -1.19
C GLU A 22 -13.03 -6.24 0.25
N LYS A 23 -14.02 -6.57 1.09
CA LYS A 23 -14.00 -6.31 2.54
C LYS A 23 -12.80 -6.98 3.20
N HIS A 24 -12.30 -6.31 4.23
CA HIS A 24 -11.17 -6.73 5.08
C HIS A 24 -9.86 -6.94 4.32
N ARG A 25 -9.65 -6.30 3.16
CA ARG A 25 -8.43 -6.44 2.36
C ARG A 25 -7.15 -6.10 3.13
N ALA A 26 -7.18 -5.11 4.02
CA ALA A 26 -6.02 -4.74 4.85
C ALA A 26 -5.60 -5.92 5.74
N ARG A 27 -6.57 -6.51 6.46
CA ARG A 27 -6.37 -7.68 7.31
C ARG A 27 -5.92 -8.90 6.50
N ARG A 28 -6.55 -9.18 5.35
CA ARG A 28 -6.18 -10.30 4.47
C ARG A 28 -4.76 -10.14 3.91
N ALA A 29 -4.39 -8.93 3.47
CA ALA A 29 -3.04 -8.63 2.99
C ALA A 29 -1.98 -8.83 4.07
N TYR A 30 -2.25 -8.39 5.31
CA TYR A 30 -1.35 -8.57 6.45
C TYR A 30 -1.27 -10.03 6.90
N GLN A 31 -2.38 -10.78 6.90
CA GLN A 31 -2.36 -12.23 7.17
C GLN A 31 -1.46 -12.98 6.16
N LEU A 32 -1.51 -12.61 4.88
CA LEU A 32 -0.63 -13.20 3.87
C LEU A 32 0.85 -12.83 4.08
N LEU A 33 1.13 -11.61 4.54
CA LEU A 33 2.48 -11.21 4.95
C LEU A 33 2.96 -12.06 6.14
N ASN A 34 2.11 -12.33 7.13
CA ASN A 34 2.46 -13.18 8.27
C ASN A 34 2.73 -14.62 7.85
N VAL A 35 1.91 -15.18 6.96
CA VAL A 35 2.15 -16.51 6.37
C VAL A 35 3.47 -16.55 5.61
N LEU A 36 3.79 -15.51 4.83
CA LEU A 36 5.06 -15.41 4.13
C LEU A 36 6.25 -15.38 5.11
N THR A 37 6.15 -14.56 6.15
CA THR A 37 7.16 -14.41 7.20
C THR A 37 7.38 -15.70 7.97
N GLN A 38 6.32 -16.40 8.36
CA GLN A 38 6.39 -17.70 9.01
C GLN A 38 7.11 -18.72 8.12
N ARG A 39 6.67 -18.86 6.86
CA ARG A 39 7.30 -19.80 5.92
C ARG A 39 8.77 -19.47 5.64
N TYR A 40 9.11 -18.18 5.62
CA TYR A 40 10.51 -17.74 5.52
C TYR A 40 11.33 -18.19 6.73
N ASN A 41 10.81 -18.01 7.94
CA ASN A 41 11.48 -18.45 9.17
C ASN A 41 11.62 -19.96 9.22
N ASP A 42 10.60 -20.72 8.84
CA ASP A 42 10.66 -22.18 8.75
C ASP A 42 11.71 -22.63 7.73
N ALA A 43 11.77 -21.99 6.56
CA ALA A 43 12.78 -22.28 5.56
C ALA A 43 14.20 -21.96 6.04
N ARG A 44 14.35 -20.88 6.83
CA ARG A 44 15.61 -20.48 7.47
C ARG A 44 16.07 -21.52 8.49
N ASN A 45 15.20 -21.91 9.42
CA ASN A 45 15.47 -22.94 10.42
C ASN A 45 15.88 -24.27 9.76
N ASN A 46 15.17 -24.67 8.69
CA ASN A 46 15.50 -25.87 7.92
C ASN A 46 16.85 -25.80 7.20
N TYR A 47 17.29 -24.61 6.77
CA TYR A 47 18.61 -24.43 6.17
C TYR A 47 19.73 -24.51 7.20
N ASP A 48 19.49 -23.98 8.41
CA ASP A 48 20.46 -24.03 9.50
C ASP A 48 20.72 -25.48 9.93
N ILE A 49 19.69 -26.34 9.92
CA ILE A 49 19.83 -27.80 10.14
C ILE A 49 20.45 -28.49 8.92
N ARG A 50 20.00 -28.15 7.70
CA ARG A 50 20.44 -28.80 6.44
C ARG A 50 20.78 -27.76 5.38
N LYS A 51 22.07 -27.49 5.21
CA LYS A 51 22.65 -26.48 4.30
C LYS A 51 22.58 -26.87 2.81
N THR A 52 21.41 -27.24 2.32
CA THR A 52 21.21 -27.64 0.92
C THR A 52 21.03 -26.42 0.01
N LYS A 53 21.47 -26.53 -1.25
CA LYS A 53 21.22 -25.51 -2.29
C LYS A 53 19.72 -25.24 -2.47
N LYS A 54 18.87 -26.27 -2.32
CA LYS A 54 17.41 -26.17 -2.39
C LYS A 54 16.85 -25.27 -1.29
N ASN A 55 17.29 -25.45 -0.04
CA ASN A 55 16.85 -24.63 1.10
C ASN A 55 17.34 -23.18 0.97
N LYS A 56 18.59 -22.96 0.53
CA LYS A 56 19.09 -21.61 0.24
C LYS A 56 18.24 -20.90 -0.82
N LYS A 57 17.88 -21.59 -1.90
CA LYS A 57 16.99 -21.06 -2.94
C LYS A 57 15.61 -20.73 -2.37
N LEU A 58 15.07 -21.58 -1.51
CA LEU A 58 13.77 -21.40 -0.88
C LEU A 58 13.73 -20.14 0.01
N ILE A 59 14.76 -19.92 0.83
CA ILE A 59 14.90 -18.72 1.68
C ILE A 59 14.90 -17.45 0.82
N ASN A 60 15.71 -17.44 -0.25
CA ASN A 60 15.79 -16.28 -1.14
C ASN A 60 14.45 -15.98 -1.82
N ILE A 61 13.69 -17.03 -2.14
CA ILE A 61 12.35 -16.91 -2.70
C ILE A 61 11.40 -16.35 -1.64
N LEU A 62 11.34 -16.91 -0.43
CA LEU A 62 10.32 -16.55 0.56
C LEU A 62 10.64 -15.27 1.34
N LYS A 63 11.85 -14.72 1.23
CA LYS A 63 12.26 -13.55 2.01
C LYS A 63 11.32 -12.37 1.77
N PRO A 64 10.57 -11.92 2.81
CA PRO A 64 9.84 -10.66 2.72
C PRO A 64 10.78 -9.52 2.41
N ASN A 65 10.29 -8.52 1.70
CA ASN A 65 11.06 -7.33 1.35
C ASN A 65 10.17 -6.10 1.39
N VAL A 66 10.78 -4.92 1.30
CA VAL A 66 10.12 -3.61 1.33
C VAL A 66 8.88 -3.53 0.42
N LYS A 67 8.90 -4.14 -0.77
CA LYS A 67 7.75 -4.12 -1.69
C LYS A 67 6.55 -4.90 -1.14
N THR A 68 6.78 -6.00 -0.43
CA THR A 68 5.71 -6.79 0.19
C THR A 68 5.00 -5.96 1.27
N PHE A 69 5.76 -5.33 2.16
CA PHE A 69 5.22 -4.43 3.18
C PHE A 69 4.50 -3.22 2.56
N THR A 70 5.11 -2.61 1.54
CA THR A 70 4.49 -1.49 0.80
C THR A 70 3.16 -1.91 0.16
N SER A 71 3.03 -3.16 -0.28
CA SER A 71 1.77 -3.66 -0.85
C SER A 71 0.67 -3.79 0.21
N VAL A 72 1.01 -4.20 1.44
CA VAL A 72 0.07 -4.20 2.58
C VAL A 72 -0.37 -2.77 2.92
N LEU A 73 0.57 -1.81 2.99
CA LEU A 73 0.24 -0.40 3.23
C LEU A 73 -0.71 0.16 2.16
N ASN A 74 -0.49 -0.18 0.89
CA ASN A 74 -1.39 0.23 -0.19
C ASN A 74 -2.80 -0.39 -0.07
N ALA A 75 -2.91 -1.61 0.48
CA ALA A 75 -4.21 -2.21 0.77
C ALA A 75 -4.92 -1.50 1.93
N CYS A 76 -4.16 -0.98 2.91
CA CYS A 76 -4.69 -0.19 4.03
C CYS A 76 -5.14 1.21 3.59
N ALA A 77 -4.48 1.81 2.58
CA ALA A 77 -4.75 3.19 2.12
C ALA A 77 -6.07 3.35 1.34
N ARG A 78 -6.91 2.32 1.34
CA ARG A 78 -8.19 2.28 0.66
C ARG A 78 -9.17 1.52 1.58
N PRO A 79 -9.65 2.10 2.67
CA PRO A 79 -10.80 1.51 3.37
C PRO A 79 -12.01 1.50 2.43
N ILE A 80 -12.89 0.49 2.53
CA ILE A 80 -14.13 0.48 1.73
C ILE A 80 -15.20 1.35 2.37
N ASP A 81 -15.29 1.30 3.69
CA ASP A 81 -16.24 2.07 4.49
C ASP A 81 -15.58 2.56 5.80
N GLU A 82 -16.31 3.37 6.55
CA GLU A 82 -15.87 3.93 7.84
C GLU A 82 -15.50 2.84 8.86
N SER A 83 -16.21 1.70 8.85
CA SER A 83 -15.96 0.60 9.80
C SER A 83 -14.60 -0.08 9.61
N GLU A 84 -14.03 0.04 8.41
CA GLU A 84 -12.72 -0.52 8.10
C GLU A 84 -11.55 0.43 8.41
N LYS A 85 -11.81 1.73 8.59
CA LYS A 85 -10.74 2.74 8.76
C LYS A 85 -9.83 2.44 9.95
N ASP A 86 -10.41 2.18 11.12
CA ASP A 86 -9.66 1.91 12.35
C ASP A 86 -8.78 0.66 12.20
N ASN A 87 -9.36 -0.40 11.63
CA ASN A 87 -8.64 -1.65 11.39
C ASN A 87 -7.52 -1.45 10.35
N ALA A 88 -7.78 -0.73 9.26
CA ALA A 88 -6.79 -0.44 8.25
C ALA A 88 -5.63 0.41 8.80
N PHE A 89 -5.93 1.39 9.64
CA PHE A 89 -4.93 2.22 10.29
C PHE A 89 -4.07 1.40 11.27
N ALA A 90 -4.69 0.58 12.13
CA ALA A 90 -3.97 -0.28 13.06
C ALA A 90 -3.03 -1.26 12.34
N VAL A 91 -3.51 -1.90 11.26
CA VAL A 91 -2.68 -2.79 10.42
C VAL A 91 -1.53 -2.02 9.78
N ALA A 92 -1.76 -0.79 9.30
CA ALA A 92 -0.71 0.03 8.73
C ALA A 92 0.36 0.42 9.75
N GLN A 93 -0.03 0.79 10.97
CA GLN A 93 0.90 1.10 12.07
C GLN A 93 1.81 -0.09 12.37
N LEU A 94 1.23 -1.28 12.52
CA LEU A 94 1.98 -2.52 12.74
C LEU A 94 2.93 -2.81 11.57
N THR A 95 2.43 -2.74 10.34
CA THR A 95 3.22 -3.00 9.13
C THR A 95 4.41 -2.04 9.00
N MET A 96 4.20 -0.75 9.28
CA MET A 96 5.25 0.26 9.22
C MET A 96 6.26 0.11 10.36
N ALA A 97 5.80 -0.24 11.56
CA ALA A 97 6.68 -0.53 12.69
C ALA A 97 7.58 -1.74 12.41
N GLU A 98 7.02 -2.85 11.91
CA GLU A 98 7.78 -4.04 11.51
C GLU A 98 8.81 -3.75 10.43
N LEU A 99 8.42 -2.98 9.40
CA LEU A 99 9.35 -2.57 8.34
C LEU A 99 10.48 -1.69 8.90
N SER A 100 10.19 -0.84 9.89
CA SER A 100 11.17 0.05 10.52
C SER A 100 12.17 -0.68 11.41
N VAL A 101 11.90 -1.93 11.84
CA VAL A 101 12.89 -2.79 12.51
C VAL A 101 14.07 -3.13 11.59
N GLY A 102 13.86 -3.10 10.26
CA GLY A 102 14.93 -3.29 9.27
C GLY A 102 15.26 -4.76 8.96
N THR A 103 14.57 -5.73 9.57
CA THR A 103 14.80 -7.18 9.33
C THR A 103 14.64 -7.56 7.86
N TYR A 104 13.70 -6.92 7.15
CA TYR A 104 13.34 -7.19 5.76
C TYR A 104 13.72 -6.04 4.80
N GLY A 105 14.57 -5.13 5.27
CA GLY A 105 14.91 -3.87 4.62
C GLY A 105 14.26 -2.67 5.33
N ASN A 106 14.77 -1.47 5.03
CA ASN A 106 14.27 -0.23 5.62
C ASN A 106 13.12 0.36 4.78
N PRO A 107 12.22 1.16 5.39
CA PRO A 107 11.24 1.92 4.65
C PRO A 107 11.90 2.80 3.58
N ASN A 108 11.28 2.85 2.39
CA ASN A 108 11.70 3.72 1.30
C ASN A 108 10.61 4.74 0.96
N PHE A 109 10.89 5.63 0.00
CA PHE A 109 9.95 6.68 -0.43
C PHE A 109 8.54 6.13 -0.79
N LEU A 110 8.43 4.94 -1.38
CA LEU A 110 7.13 4.32 -1.66
C LEU A 110 6.40 3.84 -0.41
N SER A 111 7.14 3.34 0.59
CA SER A 111 6.57 2.91 1.87
C SER A 111 6.03 4.12 2.65
N PHE A 112 6.80 5.21 2.71
CA PHE A 112 6.37 6.46 3.33
C PHE A 112 5.17 7.07 2.61
N ALA A 113 5.19 7.15 1.27
CA ALA A 113 4.06 7.66 0.50
C ALA A 113 2.79 6.82 0.70
N ALA A 114 2.92 5.48 0.75
CA ALA A 114 1.79 4.60 1.03
C ALA A 114 1.23 4.84 2.44
N TYR A 115 2.08 4.96 3.46
CA TYR A 115 1.64 5.24 4.83
C TYR A 115 0.99 6.61 4.99
N LEU A 116 1.52 7.66 4.34
CA LEU A 116 0.87 8.97 4.30
C LEU A 116 -0.52 8.90 3.65
N ALA A 117 -0.68 8.09 2.59
CA ALA A 117 -1.99 7.84 1.99
C ALA A 117 -2.94 7.11 2.95
N VAL A 118 -2.46 6.19 3.79
CA VAL A 118 -3.27 5.60 4.87
C VAL A 118 -3.75 6.71 5.81
N CYS A 119 -2.84 7.54 6.33
CA CYS A 119 -3.20 8.63 7.24
C CYS A 119 -4.28 9.55 6.66
N GLY A 120 -4.19 9.89 5.37
CA GLY A 120 -5.18 10.74 4.70
C GLY A 120 -6.54 10.08 4.44
N THR A 121 -6.61 8.74 4.42
CA THR A 121 -7.85 8.01 4.06
C THR A 121 -8.52 7.34 5.26
N THR A 122 -7.77 7.03 6.32
CA THR A 122 -8.30 6.33 7.52
C THR A 122 -8.47 7.25 8.72
N LEU A 123 -7.81 8.41 8.76
CA LEU A 123 -7.96 9.36 9.87
C LEU A 123 -8.74 10.58 9.41
N ASP A 124 -9.66 11.03 10.27
CA ASP A 124 -10.39 12.27 10.04
C ASP A 124 -9.45 13.49 10.10
N ALA A 125 -9.86 14.55 9.41
CA ALA A 125 -9.11 15.80 9.44
C ALA A 125 -9.08 16.37 10.86
N GLY A 126 -7.87 16.58 11.39
CA GLY A 126 -7.68 17.08 12.74
C GLY A 126 -6.28 16.86 13.27
N SER A 127 -6.09 17.17 14.55
CA SER A 127 -4.80 17.12 15.23
C SER A 127 -4.17 15.73 15.25
N VAL A 128 -4.98 14.66 15.36
CA VAL A 128 -4.49 13.27 15.37
C VAL A 128 -3.83 12.92 14.03
N ARG A 129 -4.52 13.22 12.91
CA ARG A 129 -3.97 12.99 11.58
C ARG A 129 -2.71 13.81 11.34
N ASP A 130 -2.75 15.08 11.69
CA ASP A 130 -1.61 15.98 11.51
C ASP A 130 -0.39 15.56 12.34
N ALA A 131 -0.59 15.09 13.57
CA ALA A 131 0.50 14.56 14.40
C ALA A 131 1.15 13.32 13.76
N GLU A 132 0.36 12.39 13.24
CA GLU A 132 0.87 11.18 12.61
C GLU A 132 1.56 11.47 11.27
N VAL A 133 0.97 12.35 10.45
CA VAL A 133 1.55 12.82 9.18
C VAL A 133 2.88 13.52 9.41
N LYS A 134 2.96 14.42 10.39
CA LYS A 134 4.19 15.10 10.78
C LYS A 134 5.28 14.13 11.18
N LYS A 135 4.98 13.21 12.12
CA LYS A 135 5.92 12.18 12.59
C LYS A 135 6.44 11.33 11.43
N THR A 136 5.55 10.93 10.53
CA THR A 136 5.90 10.12 9.35
C THR A 136 6.82 10.89 8.40
N PHE A 137 6.51 12.15 8.12
CA PHE A 137 7.29 12.97 7.21
C PHE A 137 8.68 13.30 7.78
N GLU A 138 8.77 13.61 9.07
CA GLU A 138 10.06 13.80 9.76
C GLU A 138 10.92 12.53 9.73
N HIS A 139 10.30 11.34 9.87
CA HIS A 139 11.00 10.08 9.70
C HIS A 139 11.49 9.89 8.26
N CYS A 140 10.67 10.23 7.26
CA CYS A 140 11.04 10.19 5.85
C CYS A 140 12.24 11.11 5.54
N ILE A 141 12.27 12.32 6.11
CA ILE A 141 13.39 13.25 6.04
C ILE A 141 14.67 12.62 6.61
N LYS A 142 14.59 12.08 7.83
CA LYS A 142 15.74 11.45 8.50
C LYS A 142 16.29 10.25 7.72
N ALA A 143 15.42 9.52 7.03
CA ALA A 143 15.80 8.40 6.17
C ALA A 143 16.40 8.84 4.81
N GLY A 144 16.34 10.13 4.47
CA GLY A 144 16.73 10.63 3.15
C GLY A 144 15.85 10.07 2.03
N GLN A 145 14.57 9.79 2.32
CA GLN A 145 13.62 9.12 1.42
C GLN A 145 12.52 10.05 0.91
N VAL A 146 12.68 11.38 1.02
CA VAL A 146 11.70 12.33 0.52
C VAL A 146 11.78 12.37 -1.00
N GLY A 147 10.83 11.69 -1.63
CA GLY A 147 10.60 11.74 -3.06
C GLY A 147 9.42 12.62 -3.45
N GLN A 148 9.27 12.86 -4.74
CA GLN A 148 8.15 13.54 -5.36
C GLN A 148 6.81 12.94 -4.92
N ILE A 149 6.69 11.61 -4.95
CA ILE A 149 5.47 10.91 -4.53
C ILE A 149 5.17 11.08 -3.03
N VAL A 150 6.20 11.30 -2.20
CA VAL A 150 6.00 11.57 -0.77
C VAL A 150 5.39 12.95 -0.59
N LEU A 151 5.88 13.96 -1.33
CA LEU A 151 5.33 15.32 -1.27
C LEU A 151 3.87 15.38 -1.76
N GLU A 152 3.55 14.66 -2.84
CA GLU A 152 2.18 14.53 -3.34
C GLU A 152 1.25 13.93 -2.28
N LYS A 153 1.69 12.89 -1.58
CA LYS A 153 0.88 12.26 -0.51
C LYS A 153 0.85 13.08 0.77
N LEU A 154 1.91 13.84 1.07
CA LEU A 154 1.94 14.78 2.18
C LEU A 154 0.86 15.86 2.01
N HIS A 155 0.76 16.46 0.82
CA HIS A 155 -0.22 17.51 0.55
C HIS A 155 -1.67 17.03 0.69
N VAL A 156 -1.96 15.78 0.30
CA VAL A 156 -3.30 15.22 0.45
C VAL A 156 -3.63 14.89 1.91
N ALA A 157 -2.64 14.49 2.71
CA ALA A 157 -2.86 14.03 4.08
C ALA A 157 -2.76 15.14 5.14
N ALA A 158 -1.91 16.15 4.94
CA ALA A 158 -1.69 17.23 5.88
C ALA A 158 -2.78 18.31 5.79
N SER A 159 -3.11 18.94 6.91
CA SER A 159 -3.83 20.23 6.87
C SER A 159 -2.98 21.33 6.18
N PRO A 160 -3.60 22.38 5.62
CA PRO A 160 -2.84 23.50 5.03
C PRO A 160 -1.85 24.15 6.01
N ALA A 161 -2.23 24.27 7.28
CA ALA A 161 -1.38 24.81 8.34
C ALA A 161 -0.14 23.93 8.58
N LEU A 162 -0.33 22.61 8.68
CA LEU A 162 0.79 21.67 8.83
C LEU A 162 1.68 21.65 7.59
N LEU A 163 1.09 21.69 6.40
CA LEU A 163 1.83 21.72 5.15
C LEU A 163 2.75 22.95 5.08
N HIS A 164 2.21 24.14 5.40
CA HIS A 164 2.98 25.37 5.47
C HIS A 164 4.10 25.28 6.52
N GLN A 165 3.81 24.71 7.69
CA GLN A 165 4.82 24.48 8.73
C GLN A 165 5.98 23.59 8.26
N LEU A 166 5.68 22.50 7.53
CA LEU A 166 6.68 21.49 7.17
C LEU A 166 7.52 21.87 5.95
N ILE A 167 6.88 22.42 4.92
CA ILE A 167 7.51 22.66 3.62
C ILE A 167 7.45 24.12 3.16
N GLY A 168 6.74 25.00 3.86
CA GLY A 168 6.50 26.38 3.44
C GLY A 168 7.78 27.18 3.23
N ALA A 169 8.78 27.01 4.10
CA ALA A 169 10.09 27.66 3.98
C ALA A 169 10.93 27.16 2.79
N TYR A 170 10.52 26.05 2.16
CA TYR A 170 11.21 25.41 1.04
C TYR A 170 10.48 25.60 -0.29
N LEU A 171 9.38 26.37 -0.31
CA LEU A 171 8.69 26.76 -1.54
C LEU A 171 9.45 27.89 -2.23
N ASN A 172 9.66 27.77 -3.53
CA ASN A 172 10.13 28.90 -4.34
C ASN A 172 8.98 29.81 -4.78
N ASP A 173 9.30 30.91 -5.44
CA ASP A 173 8.33 31.88 -5.98
C ASP A 173 7.32 31.27 -6.98
N ARG A 174 7.59 30.05 -7.46
CA ARG A 174 6.71 29.29 -8.38
C ARG A 174 5.86 28.23 -7.66
N GLY A 175 5.87 28.21 -6.33
CA GLY A 175 5.17 27.22 -5.51
C GLY A 175 5.77 25.81 -5.58
N THR A 176 6.96 25.63 -6.18
CA THR A 176 7.61 24.32 -6.21
C THR A 176 8.51 24.11 -5.01
N VAL A 177 8.47 22.91 -4.42
CA VAL A 177 9.30 22.56 -3.26
C VAL A 177 10.73 22.33 -3.70
N GLN A 178 11.66 23.15 -3.21
CA GLN A 178 13.09 22.93 -3.32
C GLN A 178 13.54 21.96 -2.24
N ILE A 179 13.63 20.68 -2.59
CA ILE A 179 14.01 19.61 -1.65
C ILE A 179 15.49 19.77 -1.27
N PRO A 180 15.82 19.93 0.02
CA PRO A 180 17.20 19.93 0.48
C PRO A 180 17.94 18.63 0.10
N PRO A 181 19.23 18.66 -0.29
CA PRO A 181 19.95 17.48 -0.75
C PRO A 181 19.96 16.30 0.24
N HIS A 182 19.89 16.58 1.54
CA HIS A 182 19.86 15.52 2.56
C HIS A 182 18.50 14.81 2.66
N TRP A 183 17.41 15.42 2.19
CA TRP A 183 16.06 14.84 2.24
C TRP A 183 15.87 13.72 1.21
N ASN A 184 16.59 13.78 0.08
CA ASN A 184 16.47 12.80 -1.02
C ASN A 184 17.76 12.00 -1.24
N ALA A 185 18.70 12.02 -0.30
CA ALA A 185 20.02 11.38 -0.43
C ALA A 185 19.95 9.86 -0.70
N SER A 186 18.83 9.20 -0.39
CA SER A 186 18.64 7.75 -0.48
C SER A 186 17.50 7.31 -1.42
N THR A 187 16.95 8.20 -2.26
CA THR A 187 15.84 7.90 -3.20
C THR A 187 16.31 7.18 -4.47
N LYS A 188 16.91 5.99 -4.33
CA LYS A 188 17.33 5.18 -5.50
C LYS A 188 16.10 4.71 -6.30
N GLY A 189 16.04 5.07 -7.58
CA GLY A 189 15.06 4.54 -8.54
C GLY A 189 13.74 5.32 -8.63
N GLU A 190 13.67 6.52 -8.05
CA GLU A 190 12.57 7.44 -8.29
C GLU A 190 12.58 7.92 -9.75
N ARG A 191 11.42 7.89 -10.42
CA ARG A 191 11.28 8.55 -11.73
C ARG A 191 11.32 10.04 -11.47
N THR A 192 12.26 10.76 -12.07
CA THR A 192 12.27 12.23 -12.15
C THR A 192 11.07 12.71 -12.98
N GLY A 193 9.87 12.56 -12.43
CA GLY A 193 8.67 13.25 -12.88
C GLY A 193 8.72 14.68 -12.38
N GLY A 194 8.27 15.63 -13.20
CA GLY A 194 8.46 17.07 -13.02
C GLY A 194 8.19 17.58 -11.61
N ASN A 195 8.92 18.63 -11.25
CA ASN A 195 8.92 19.31 -9.95
C ASN A 195 7.50 19.41 -9.34
N TYR A 196 7.33 18.95 -8.10
CA TYR A 196 6.12 19.19 -7.32
C TYR A 196 5.84 20.69 -7.22
N SER A 197 4.71 21.14 -7.77
CA SER A 197 4.19 22.51 -7.64
C SER A 197 2.93 22.50 -6.78
N VAL A 198 2.91 23.30 -5.71
CA VAL A 198 1.70 23.68 -4.99
C VAL A 198 0.94 24.66 -5.88
N GLN A 199 -0.14 24.20 -6.51
CA GLN A 199 -1.07 25.10 -7.21
C GLN A 199 -2.04 25.68 -6.18
N ALA A 200 -2.21 27.01 -6.20
CA ALA A 200 -3.35 27.64 -5.54
C ALA A 200 -4.61 27.19 -6.30
N ASP A 201 -5.64 26.79 -5.56
CA ASP A 201 -6.90 26.30 -6.12
C ASP A 201 -7.53 27.34 -7.06
N GLU A 202 -7.47 27.08 -8.36
CA GLU A 202 -8.42 27.62 -9.33
C GLU A 202 -8.93 26.46 -10.20
N GLU A 203 -10.26 26.42 -10.33
CA GLU A 203 -11.07 25.41 -11.00
C GLU A 203 -10.52 24.99 -12.38
N GLY A 204 -10.52 23.69 -12.68
CA GLY A 204 -10.42 23.25 -14.07
C GLY A 204 -9.90 21.84 -14.32
N VAL A 205 -10.83 20.89 -14.43
CA VAL A 205 -10.83 19.71 -15.32
C VAL A 205 -9.52 18.90 -15.42
N SER A 206 -9.57 17.71 -14.82
CA SER A 206 -8.61 16.60 -14.89
C SER A 206 -7.95 16.38 -16.26
N LYS A 207 -6.68 16.80 -16.42
CA LYS A 207 -5.83 16.36 -17.54
C LYS A 207 -5.18 15.03 -17.19
N ILE A 208 -5.81 13.94 -17.64
CA ILE A 208 -5.22 12.59 -17.61
C ILE A 208 -3.90 12.64 -18.40
N SER A 209 -2.80 12.19 -17.80
CA SER A 209 -1.49 12.23 -18.46
C SER A 209 -1.48 11.40 -19.75
N LYS A 210 -0.73 11.84 -20.76
CA LYS A 210 -0.62 11.18 -22.07
C LYS A 210 -0.21 9.70 -21.96
N LEU A 211 0.53 9.34 -20.91
CA LEU A 211 0.91 7.96 -20.61
C LEU A 211 -0.25 7.12 -20.06
N ALA A 212 -1.15 7.72 -19.29
CA ALA A 212 -2.37 7.07 -18.83
C ALA A 212 -3.38 6.90 -19.98
N GLN A 213 -3.45 7.85 -20.93
CA GLN A 213 -4.23 7.70 -22.16
C GLN A 213 -3.73 6.54 -23.05
N LEU A 214 -2.40 6.41 -23.21
CA LEU A 214 -1.80 5.29 -23.94
C LEU A 214 -2.11 3.94 -23.26
N ARG A 215 -2.04 3.88 -21.93
CA ARG A 215 -2.40 2.66 -21.18
C ARG A 215 -3.89 2.31 -21.30
N LEU A 216 -4.78 3.30 -21.34
CA LEU A 216 -6.21 3.06 -21.58
C LEU A 216 -6.47 2.52 -22.99
N GLN A 217 -5.77 3.05 -24.00
CA GLN A 217 -5.84 2.51 -25.37
C GLN A 217 -5.33 1.07 -25.46
N ASP A 218 -4.26 0.73 -24.73
CA ASP A 218 -3.76 -0.64 -24.71
C ASP A 218 -4.72 -1.58 -23.97
N VAL A 219 -5.36 -1.13 -22.88
CA VAL A 219 -6.38 -1.92 -22.16
C VAL A 219 -7.62 -2.17 -23.02
N GLN A 220 -8.05 -1.19 -23.83
CA GLN A 220 -9.16 -1.36 -24.78
C GLN A 220 -8.86 -2.37 -25.89
N LYS A 221 -7.59 -2.56 -26.26
CA LYS A 221 -7.18 -3.58 -27.26
C LYS A 221 -7.20 -5.01 -26.71
N PHE A 222 -7.15 -5.19 -25.39
CA PHE A 222 -7.13 -6.50 -24.74
C PHE A 222 -8.45 -6.88 -24.02
N GLY A 223 -9.46 -6.00 -24.05
CA GLY A 223 -10.77 -6.23 -23.42
C GLY A 223 -11.85 -6.59 -24.44
N GLY A 224 -12.29 -7.85 -24.45
CA GLY A 224 -13.55 -8.24 -25.08
C GLY A 224 -14.71 -7.40 -24.53
N LYS A 225 -15.66 -7.06 -25.42
CA LYS A 225 -16.86 -6.26 -25.14
C LYS A 225 -17.52 -6.66 -23.82
N SER A 226 -17.50 -5.78 -22.82
CA SER A 226 -18.52 -5.74 -21.78
C SER A 226 -19.25 -4.43 -21.91
N GLY A 227 -20.57 -4.55 -22.08
CA GLY A 227 -21.47 -3.48 -22.44
C GLY A 227 -21.47 -2.33 -21.43
N ILE A 228 -21.56 -1.14 -22.00
CA ILE A 228 -21.91 0.10 -21.31
C ILE A 228 -23.30 -0.10 -20.68
N ILE A 229 -23.41 0.02 -19.36
CA ILE A 229 -24.70 0.30 -18.71
C ILE A 229 -24.93 1.80 -18.88
N SER A 230 -25.75 2.14 -19.87
CA SER A 230 -26.43 3.43 -19.98
C SER A 230 -27.90 3.20 -19.64
N SER A 231 -28.36 3.76 -18.52
CA SER A 231 -29.63 4.48 -18.39
C SER A 231 -30.05 4.53 -16.93
N PHE A 232 -30.08 5.76 -16.45
CA PHE A 232 -30.89 6.25 -15.36
C PHE A 232 -32.36 5.85 -15.57
N ASP A 233 -32.98 5.15 -14.62
CA ASP A 233 -34.42 5.35 -14.36
C ASP A 233 -34.78 5.01 -12.91
N SER A 234 -35.73 5.77 -12.39
CA SER A 234 -36.22 5.75 -11.01
C SER A 234 -37.46 4.87 -10.93
N SER A 235 -37.55 3.97 -9.94
CA SER A 235 -38.76 3.71 -9.13
C SER A 235 -38.60 2.47 -8.23
N SER A 236 -39.06 2.61 -6.97
CA SER A 236 -39.56 1.63 -5.98
C SER A 236 -39.34 0.12 -6.23
N THR A 237 -38.88 -0.69 -5.27
CA THR A 237 -39.61 -1.12 -4.07
C THR A 237 -38.71 -1.98 -3.17
N VAL A 238 -38.97 -1.92 -1.86
CA VAL A 238 -38.41 -2.76 -0.79
C VAL A 238 -39.03 -4.16 -0.80
N VAL A 239 -38.25 -5.19 -0.39
CA VAL A 239 -38.54 -6.49 0.29
C VAL A 239 -37.53 -7.51 -0.29
N GLY A 240 -36.79 -8.37 0.41
CA GLY A 240 -36.61 -8.76 1.81
C GLY A 240 -35.60 -9.94 1.84
N ASP A 241 -35.02 -10.18 3.02
CA ASP A 241 -34.36 -11.39 3.56
C ASP A 241 -33.26 -12.15 2.77
N GLY A 242 -32.15 -12.38 3.48
CA GLY A 242 -31.13 -13.37 3.14
C GLY A 242 -29.76 -13.06 3.73
N GLU A 243 -29.60 -13.21 5.04
CA GLU A 243 -28.28 -13.26 5.68
C GLU A 243 -27.59 -14.58 5.29
N ASP A 244 -26.89 -14.61 4.16
CA ASP A 244 -25.94 -15.67 3.86
C ASP A 244 -24.57 -15.28 4.44
N GLU A 245 -24.40 -15.54 5.74
CA GLU A 245 -23.08 -15.75 6.34
C GLU A 245 -22.36 -16.85 5.55
N ILE A 246 -21.43 -16.46 4.68
CA ILE A 246 -20.49 -17.42 4.08
C ILE A 246 -19.51 -17.84 5.17
N LEU A 247 -19.92 -18.84 5.94
CA LEU A 247 -19.12 -19.55 6.91
C LEU A 247 -18.06 -20.36 6.15
N TRP A 248 -16.86 -19.80 6.02
CA TRP A 248 -15.72 -20.54 5.47
C TRP A 248 -15.40 -21.68 6.42
N SER A 249 -15.79 -22.90 6.05
CA SER A 249 -15.43 -24.10 6.80
C SER A 249 -13.90 -24.21 6.89
N ASN A 250 -13.41 -24.53 8.08
CA ASN A 250 -11.99 -24.72 8.36
C ASN A 250 -11.35 -25.86 7.54
N ASP A 251 -12.11 -26.55 6.69
CA ASP A 251 -11.67 -27.74 5.96
C ASP A 251 -10.94 -27.43 4.64
N GLU A 252 -11.10 -26.25 4.03
CA GLU A 252 -10.32 -25.90 2.83
C GLU A 252 -8.83 -25.67 3.15
N PHE A 253 -8.50 -25.28 4.38
CA PHE A 253 -7.12 -25.08 4.84
C PHE A 253 -6.41 -26.41 5.21
N SER A 254 -7.18 -27.45 5.54
CA SER A 254 -6.68 -28.79 5.89
C SER A 254 -6.06 -29.51 4.69
N SER A 255 -6.45 -29.15 3.46
CA SER A 255 -5.85 -29.71 2.24
C SER A 255 -4.39 -29.27 2.03
N TRP A 256 -3.92 -28.25 2.77
CA TRP A 256 -2.57 -27.68 2.66
C TRP A 256 -1.63 -28.09 3.79
N GLY A 257 -1.90 -29.24 4.43
CA GLY A 257 -0.93 -29.96 5.25
C GLY A 257 -0.48 -29.22 6.51
N ALA A 258 -1.39 -28.51 7.16
CA ALA A 258 -1.18 -27.97 8.50
C ALA A 258 -1.71 -28.97 9.54
N THR A 259 -0.82 -29.62 10.27
CA THR A 259 -1.18 -30.42 11.43
C THR A 259 -1.62 -29.47 12.56
N LYS A 260 -2.82 -29.71 13.13
CA LYS A 260 -3.33 -29.02 14.32
C LYS A 260 -2.31 -29.15 15.47
N ILE A 261 -1.95 -28.03 16.08
CA ILE A 261 -1.34 -28.01 17.40
C ILE A 261 -2.44 -27.54 18.36
N ILE A 262 -2.68 -28.37 19.39
CA ILE A 262 -3.61 -28.18 20.51
C ILE A 262 -3.14 -26.99 21.36
#